data_AF-A0A4P5ZV52-F1
#
_entry.id   AF-A0A4P5ZV52-F1
#
_cell.length_a   1.000
_cell.length_b   1.000
_cell.length_c   1.000
_cell.angle_alpha   90.00
_cell.angle_beta   90.00
_cell.angle_gamma   90.00
#
_symmetry.space_group_name_H-M   'P 1'
#
loop_
_entity.id
_entity.type
_entity.pdbx_description
1 polymer ?
#
loop_
_entity_poly.entity_id
_entity_poly.type
_entity_poly.pdbx_seq_one_letter_code
_entity_poly.pdbx_strand_id
1 'polypeptide(L)'
;MQAFEVMGTVDEKGQLILDHHLDINTPSRVKVIVLVSPQDESESDPDDTPVEEIKASLRRALHEMKTGQRIPLEKMWEGIDAE
;
A
#
# COMPACT_ATOMS: atom_id res chain seq x y z
N MET A 1 -27.00 -22.98 -2.65
CA MET A 1 -26.67 -21.56 -2.36
C MET A 1 -25.66 -21.14 -3.41
N GLN A 2 -25.86 -20.00 -4.06
CA GLN A 2 -24.95 -19.46 -5.09
C GLN A 2 -24.34 -18.17 -4.53
N ALA A 3 -23.02 -18.04 -4.61
CA ALA A 3 -22.29 -16.84 -4.20
C ALA A 3 -21.98 -15.98 -5.43
N PHE A 4 -22.07 -14.67 -5.27
CA PHE A 4 -21.70 -13.69 -6.28
C PHE A 4 -20.61 -12.81 -5.68
N GLU A 5 -19.52 -12.63 -6.41
CA GLU A 5 -18.44 -11.71 -6.07
C GLU A 5 -18.56 -10.50 -6.99
N VAL A 6 -18.87 -9.34 -6.40
CA VAL A 6 -19.03 -8.08 -7.11
C VAL A 6 -18.39 -6.99 -6.27
N MET A 7 -17.73 -6.04 -6.94
CA MET A 7 -17.17 -4.87 -6.29
C MET A 7 -18.29 -3.94 -5.82
N GLY A 8 -18.10 -3.37 -4.64
CA GLY A 8 -19.00 -2.38 -4.09
C GLY A 8 -18.27 -1.52 -3.07
N THR A 9 -18.78 -0.31 -2.89
CA THR A 9 -18.23 0.66 -1.95
C THR A 9 -19.16 0.79 -0.75
N VAL A 10 -18.58 0.83 0.45
CA VAL A 10 -19.33 1.19 1.67
C VAL A 10 -19.22 2.70 1.86
N ASP A 11 -20.36 3.39 1.86
CA ASP A 11 -20.39 4.84 2.05
C ASP A 11 -20.13 5.26 3.51
N GLU A 12 -20.00 6.56 3.76
CA GLU A 12 -19.76 7.12 5.12
C GLU A 12 -20.88 6.81 6.12
N LYS A 13 -22.05 6.37 5.65
CA LYS A 13 -23.19 5.98 6.48
C LYS A 13 -23.27 4.47 6.69
N GLY A 14 -22.32 3.71 6.15
CA GLY A 14 -22.28 2.25 6.23
C GLY A 14 -23.19 1.53 5.24
N GLN A 15 -23.66 2.20 4.18
CA GLN A 15 -24.46 1.59 3.13
C GLN A 15 -23.57 0.97 2.05
N LEU A 16 -23.83 -0.30 1.71
CA LEU A 16 -23.16 -0.99 0.62
C LEU A 16 -23.81 -0.60 -0.71
N ILE A 17 -23.03 0.01 -1.59
CA ILE A 17 -23.42 0.37 -2.97
C ILE A 17 -22.65 -0.55 -3.89
N LEU A 18 -23.35 -1.36 -4.69
CA LEU A 18 -22.73 -2.23 -5.68
C LEU A 18 -22.47 -1.45 -6.97
N ASP A 19 -21.32 -1.69 -7.60
CA ASP A 19 -20.96 -1.02 -8.87
C ASP A 19 -21.86 -1.49 -10.02
N HIS A 20 -22.36 -2.73 -9.93
CA HIS A 20 -23.22 -3.37 -10.92
C HIS A 20 -24.39 -4.08 -10.26
N HIS A 21 -25.46 -4.30 -11.05
CA HIS A 21 -26.63 -5.04 -10.60
C HIS A 21 -26.29 -6.53 -10.45
N LEU A 22 -26.87 -7.18 -9.45
CA LEU A 22 -26.81 -8.63 -9.30
C LEU A 22 -27.83 -9.27 -10.24
N ASP A 23 -27.39 -10.22 -11.07
CA ASP A 23 -28.24 -11.01 -11.98
C ASP A 23 -29.08 -12.05 -11.22
N ILE A 24 -29.94 -11.57 -10.32
CA ILE A 24 -30.87 -12.40 -9.56
C ILE A 24 -32.27 -12.20 -10.15
N ASN A 25 -32.67 -13.15 -10.99
CA ASN A 25 -33.91 -13.08 -11.77
C ASN A 25 -35.20 -13.25 -10.93
N THR A 26 -35.08 -13.47 -9.62
CA THR A 26 -36.22 -13.68 -8.72
C THR A 26 -36.08 -12.80 -7.46
N PRO A 27 -37.07 -11.94 -7.15
CA PRO A 27 -37.06 -11.16 -5.92
C PRO A 27 -37.09 -12.13 -4.73
N SER A 28 -36.01 -12.14 -3.96
CA SER A 28 -35.80 -13.09 -2.88
C SER A 28 -34.92 -12.48 -1.79
N ARG A 29 -34.99 -13.04 -0.58
CA ARG A 29 -34.14 -12.62 0.53
C ARG A 29 -32.75 -13.24 0.38
N VAL A 30 -31.72 -12.40 0.34
CA VAL A 30 -30.32 -12.81 0.18
C VAL A 30 -29.52 -12.63 1.49
N LYS A 31 -28.44 -13.40 1.62
CA LYS A 31 -27.42 -13.21 2.67
C LYS A 31 -26.21 -12.53 2.04
N VAL A 32 -25.80 -11.39 2.59
CA VAL A 32 -24.64 -10.62 2.12
C VAL A 32 -23.45 -10.91 3.03
N ILE A 33 -22.28 -11.15 2.44
CA ILE A 33 -21.00 -11.25 3.15
C ILE A 33 -20.12 -10.14 2.57
N VAL A 34 -19.63 -9.25 3.42
CA VAL A 34 -18.75 -8.15 3.02
C VAL A 34 -17.35 -8.48 3.49
N LEU A 35 -16.40 -8.54 2.56
CA LEU A 35 -14.97 -8.66 2.87
C LEU A 35 -14.38 -7.26 2.73
N VAL A 36 -13.85 -6.73 3.84
CA VAL A 36 -13.15 -5.44 3.85
C VAL A 36 -11.67 -5.76 4.00
N SER A 37 -10.87 -5.38 3.00
CA SER A 37 -9.42 -5.38 3.16
C SER A 37 -9.06 -4.31 4.19
N PRO A 38 -8.23 -4.63 5.21
CA PRO A 38 -7.70 -3.59 6.08
C PRO A 38 -6.93 -2.59 5.20
N GLN A 39 -7.46 -1.38 5.02
CA GLN A 39 -6.77 -0.32 4.27
C GLN A 39 -5.58 0.23 5.07
N ASP A 40 -5.62 0.11 6.39
CA ASP A 40 -4.57 0.52 7.31
C ASP A 40 -4.65 -0.37 8.54
N GLU A 41 -4.19 -1.60 8.43
CA GLU A 41 -3.44 -2.16 9.53
C GLU A 41 -2.03 -2.22 8.99
N SER A 42 -1.17 -1.41 9.59
CA SER A 42 0.27 -1.55 9.54
C SER A 42 0.66 -3.01 9.74
N GLU A 43 0.62 -3.82 8.69
CA GLU A 43 1.66 -4.79 8.44
C GLU A 43 2.92 -3.97 8.17
N SER A 44 3.39 -3.27 9.21
CA SER A 44 4.77 -2.82 9.26
C SER A 44 5.52 -4.12 9.22
N ASP A 45 5.99 -4.50 8.04
CA ASP A 45 6.96 -5.57 7.95
C ASP A 45 8.04 -5.23 8.99
N PRO A 46 8.40 -6.12 9.92
CA PRO A 46 9.47 -5.84 10.86
C PRO A 46 10.79 -5.50 10.14
N ASP A 47 10.94 -5.84 8.86
CA ASP A 47 12.06 -5.46 8.01
C ASP A 47 11.88 -4.08 7.33
N ASP A 48 10.69 -3.46 7.38
CA ASP A 48 10.46 -2.13 6.81
C ASP A 48 11.11 -1.04 7.65
N THR A 49 11.88 -0.18 6.98
CA THR A 49 12.50 0.99 7.61
C THR A 49 11.43 2.00 8.01
N PRO A 50 11.38 2.45 9.27
CA PRO A 50 10.35 3.37 9.72
C PRO A 50 10.44 4.70 8.96
N VAL A 51 9.27 5.30 8.69
CA VAL A 51 9.16 6.56 7.94
C VAL A 51 9.99 7.69 8.56
N GLU A 52 10.17 7.71 9.88
CA GLU A 52 11.01 8.68 10.56
C GLU A 52 12.49 8.54 10.19
N GLU A 53 12.99 7.31 10.09
CA GLU A 53 14.36 7.01 9.68
C GLU A 53 14.58 7.37 8.22
N ILE A 54 13.61 7.06 7.34
CA ILE A 54 13.64 7.47 5.93
C ILE A 54 13.74 9.01 5.83
N LYS A 55 12.91 9.75 6.57
CA LYS A 55 12.95 11.22 6.59
C LYS A 55 14.28 11.77 7.10
N ALA A 56 14.84 11.17 8.15
CA ALA A 56 16.13 11.58 8.70
C ALA A 56 17.26 11.33 7.69
N SER A 57 17.27 10.16 7.04
CA SER A 57 18.21 9.79 5.99
C SER A 57 18.14 10.75 4.80
N LEU A 58 16.95 11.09 4.30
CA LEU A 58 16.79 12.06 3.22
C LEU A 58 17.30 13.45 3.58
N ARG A 59 17.04 13.93 4.81
CA ARG A 59 17.53 15.24 5.26
C ARG A 59 19.06 15.28 5.30
N ARG A 60 19.68 14.20 5.78
CA ARG A 60 21.13 14.05 5.80
C ARG A 60 21.70 14.01 4.38
N ALA A 61 21.16 13.17 3.50
CA ALA A 61 21.58 13.08 2.11
C ALA A 61 21.45 14.44 1.40
N LEU A 62 20.37 15.19 1.65
CA LEU A 62 20.19 16.54 1.12
C LEU A 62 21.25 17.53 1.64
N HIS A 63 21.67 17.41 2.89
CA HIS A 63 22.74 18.23 3.46
C HIS A 63 24.10 17.90 2.84
N GLU A 64 24.47 16.62 2.76
CA GLU A 64 25.69 16.11 2.11
C GLU A 64 25.74 16.52 0.63
N MET A 65 24.57 16.49 -0.03
CA MET A 65 24.40 16.98 -1.39
C MET A 65 24.80 18.47 -1.45
N LYS A 66 24.26 19.31 -0.58
CA LYS A 66 24.54 20.75 -0.53
C LYS A 66 25.98 21.10 -0.14
N THR A 67 26.62 20.32 0.73
CA THR A 67 27.98 20.57 1.19
C THR A 67 29.05 19.97 0.27
N GLY A 68 28.65 19.29 -0.80
CA GLY A 68 29.57 18.67 -1.76
C GLY A 68 30.17 17.35 -1.27
N GLN A 69 29.67 16.81 -0.15
CA GLN A 69 30.08 15.52 0.38
C GLN A 69 29.38 14.39 -0.39
N ARG A 70 29.83 14.14 -1.62
CA ARG A 70 29.26 13.11 -2.51
C ARG A 70 30.38 12.27 -3.12
N ILE A 71 30.04 11.02 -3.45
CA ILE A 71 30.92 10.12 -4.19
C ILE A 71 30.48 10.16 -5.66
N PRO A 72 31.38 10.42 -6.62
CA PRO A 72 31.07 10.27 -8.04
C PRO A 72 30.60 8.86 -8.37
N LEU A 73 29.66 8.71 -9.29
CA LEU A 73 29.10 7.40 -9.64
C LEU A 73 30.18 6.40 -10.10
N GLU A 74 31.17 6.88 -10.86
CA GLU A 74 32.32 6.09 -11.33
C GLU A 74 33.16 5.53 -10.17
N LYS A 75 33.14 6.21 -9.02
CA LYS A 75 33.89 5.89 -7.80
C LYS A 75 33.06 5.05 -6.82
N MET A 76 31.76 4.88 -7.07
CA MET A 76 30.85 4.12 -6.20
C MET A 76 31.17 2.61 -6.20
N TRP A 77 31.80 2.12 -7.26
CA TRP A 77 32.24 0.73 -7.39
C TRP A 77 33.61 0.45 -6.77
N GLU A 78 34.36 1.50 -6.39
CA GLU A 78 35.67 1.31 -5.75
C GLU A 78 35.50 0.73 -4.34
N GLY A 79 36.03 -0.47 -4.09
CA GLY A 79 35.97 -1.14 -2.79
C GLY A 79 34.73 -2.01 -2.56
N ILE A 80 33.85 -2.13 -3.57
CA ILE A 80 32.84 -3.21 -3.63
C ILE A 80 33.47 -4.31 -4.48
N ASP A 81 34.22 -5.21 -3.84
CA ASP A 81 34.81 -6.37 -4.53
C ASP A 81 33.69 -7.31 -5.02
N ALA A 82 33.72 -7.64 -6.31
CA ALA A 82 32.91 -8.70 -6.89
C ALA A 82 33.66 -10.03 -6.75
N GLU A 83 33.79 -10.55 -5.54
CA GLU A 83 34.20 -11.94 -5.28
C GLU A 83 32.97 -12.85 -5.13
#